data_AF-A0A420VLX9-F1
#
_entry.id   AF-A0A420VLX9-F1
#
_cell.length_a   1.000
_cell.length_b   1.000
_cell.length_c   1.000
_cell.angle_alpha   90.00
_cell.angle_beta   90.00
_cell.angle_gamma   90.00
#
_symmetry.space_group_name_H-M   'P 1'
#
loop_
_entity.id
_entity.type
_entity.pdbx_description
1 polymer ?
#
loop_
_entity_poly.entity_id
_entity_poly.type
_entity_poly.pdbx_seq_one_letter_code
_entity_poly.pdbx_strand_id
1 'polypeptide(L)'
;MHFIFICIHLICAICFIAYVFFDICVYRFAYKHESKEDCDKIKKAYTKSSIIIFASIFILLLLSGFYLLSFYELNSFWDFFQTNFGVFLLIKLLLLATMLILTCYSLFVIKILKRKDPLNSHLIALILCIFIVIYAKAMVYF
;
A
#
# COMPACT_ATOMS: atom_id res chain seq x y z
N MET A 1 16.68 -18.67 -3.82
CA MET A 1 15.90 -17.94 -2.81
C MET A 1 15.32 -16.63 -3.34
N HIS A 2 16.11 -15.75 -3.97
CA HIS A 2 15.66 -14.43 -4.48
C HIS A 2 14.34 -14.45 -5.30
N PHE A 3 14.21 -15.35 -6.28
CA PHE A 3 13.00 -15.49 -7.10
C PHE A 3 11.72 -15.74 -6.28
N ILE A 4 11.80 -16.57 -5.24
CA ILE A 4 10.64 -16.90 -4.39
C ILE A 4 10.16 -15.64 -3.65
N PHE A 5 11.09 -14.83 -3.13
CA PHE A 5 10.75 -13.57 -2.46
C PHE A 5 10.15 -12.55 -3.42
N ILE A 6 10.60 -12.49 -4.67
CA ILE A 6 9.96 -11.67 -5.71
C ILE A 6 8.51 -12.10 -5.93
N CYS A 7 8.27 -13.42 -6.09
CA CYS A 7 6.91 -13.94 -6.27
C CYS A 7 6.02 -13.62 -5.06
N ILE A 8 6.51 -13.84 -3.84
CA ILE A 8 5.77 -13.52 -2.61
C ILE A 8 5.47 -12.02 -2.55
N HIS A 9 6.47 -11.17 -2.77
CA HIS A 9 6.31 -9.71 -2.76
C HIS A 9 5.25 -9.26 -3.77
N LEU A 10 5.29 -9.80 -4.98
CA LEU A 10 4.35 -9.48 -6.05
C LEU A 10 2.92 -9.91 -5.69
N ILE A 11 2.73 -11.12 -5.17
CA ILE A 11 1.42 -11.61 -4.74
C ILE A 11 0.87 -10.73 -3.61
N CYS A 12 1.70 -10.40 -2.61
CA CYS A 12 1.30 -9.49 -1.54
C CYS A 12 0.92 -8.11 -2.07
N ALA A 13 1.66 -7.58 -3.05
CA ALA A 13 1.39 -6.27 -3.64
C ALA A 13 0.05 -6.27 -4.39
N ILE A 14 -0.22 -7.31 -5.18
CA ILE A 14 -1.49 -7.46 -5.92
C ILE A 14 -2.66 -7.53 -4.94
N CYS A 15 -2.59 -8.39 -3.92
CA CYS A 15 -3.63 -8.52 -2.91
C CYS A 15 -3.88 -7.21 -2.15
N PHE A 16 -2.81 -6.49 -1.79
CA PHE A 16 -2.91 -5.20 -1.11
C PHE A 16 -3.61 -4.15 -1.98
N ILE A 17 -3.18 -4.00 -3.24
CA ILE A 17 -3.76 -3.03 -4.19
C ILE A 17 -5.23 -3.37 -4.46
N ALA A 18 -5.55 -4.66 -4.67
CA ALA A 18 -6.92 -5.10 -4.91
C ALA A 18 -7.84 -4.78 -3.72
N TYR A 19 -7.36 -4.97 -2.49
CA TYR A 19 -8.10 -4.61 -1.28
C TYR A 19 -8.36 -3.11 -1.18
N VAL A 20 -7.33 -2.28 -1.36
CA VAL A 20 -7.45 -0.81 -1.32
C VAL A 20 -8.41 -0.34 -2.42
N PHE A 21 -8.30 -0.89 -3.62
CA PHE A 21 -9.21 -0.61 -4.73
C PHE A 21 -10.66 -0.98 -4.42
N PHE A 22 -10.89 -2.16 -3.83
CA PHE A 22 -12.22 -2.60 -3.43
C PHE A 22 -12.86 -1.64 -2.41
N ASP A 23 -12.12 -1.23 -1.38
CA ASP A 23 -12.65 -0.36 -0.31
C ASP A 23 -13.02 1.04 -0.79
N ILE A 24 -12.34 1.57 -1.81
CA ILE A 24 -12.53 2.94 -2.30
C ILE A 24 -13.48 3.00 -3.49
N CYS A 25 -13.32 2.08 -4.44
CA CYS A 25 -14.10 2.09 -5.67
C CYS A 25 -15.37 1.27 -5.48
N VAL A 26 -15.23 -0.04 -5.29
CA VAL A 26 -16.36 -0.99 -5.29
C VAL A 26 -17.33 -0.68 -4.17
N TYR A 27 -16.82 -0.48 -2.96
CA TYR A 27 -17.66 -0.19 -1.81
C TYR A 27 -18.35 1.18 -1.91
N ARG A 28 -17.71 2.18 -2.53
CA ARG A 28 -18.36 3.48 -2.77
C ARG A 28 -19.48 3.40 -3.80
N PHE A 29 -19.38 2.50 -4.78
CA PHE A 29 -20.47 2.22 -5.71
C PHE A 29 -21.66 1.53 -5.05
N ALA A 30 -21.44 0.70 -4.02
CA ALA A 30 -22.53 0.04 -3.29
C ALA A 30 -23.53 1.04 -2.68
N TYR A 31 -23.04 2.16 -2.14
CA TYR A 31 -23.90 3.24 -1.61
C TYR A 31 -24.80 3.93 -2.65
N LYS A 32 -24.57 3.69 -3.94
CA LYS A 32 -25.44 4.21 -5.01
C LYS A 32 -26.68 3.34 -5.21
N HIS A 33 -26.62 2.08 -4.83
CA HIS A 33 -27.65 1.08 -5.09
C HIS A 33 -28.37 0.60 -3.81
N GLU A 34 -27.71 0.70 -2.66
CA GLU A 34 -28.22 0.21 -1.38
C GLU A 34 -28.32 1.30 -0.32
N SER A 35 -29.08 1.02 0.74
CA SER A 35 -29.17 1.92 1.89
C SER A 35 -27.79 2.09 2.56
N LYS A 36 -27.49 3.30 3.05
CA LYS A 36 -26.22 3.56 3.77
C LYS A 36 -26.06 2.66 4.99
N GLU A 37 -27.15 2.34 5.67
CA GLU A 37 -27.16 1.57 6.90
C GLU A 37 -26.80 0.10 6.66
N ASP A 38 -27.29 -0.49 5.56
CA ASP A 38 -26.97 -1.87 5.19
C ASP A 38 -25.55 -1.98 4.65
N CYS A 39 -25.10 -1.01 3.84
CA CYS A 39 -23.71 -0.92 3.43
C CYS A 39 -22.77 -0.88 4.64
N ASP A 40 -23.03 0.00 5.62
CA ASP A 40 -22.20 0.16 6.80
C ASP A 40 -22.15 -1.11 7.66
N LYS A 41 -23.27 -1.84 7.79
CA LYS A 41 -23.30 -3.15 8.45
C LYS A 41 -22.41 -4.16 7.74
N ILE A 42 -22.51 -4.27 6.41
CA ILE A 42 -21.69 -5.17 5.59
C ILE A 42 -20.21 -4.80 5.73
N LYS A 43 -19.87 -3.51 5.66
CA LYS A 43 -18.49 -3.05 5.84
C LYS A 43 -17.92 -3.40 7.18
N LYS A 44 -18.67 -3.18 8.25
CA LYS A 44 -18.24 -3.54 9.59
C LYS A 44 -18.03 -5.05 9.72
N ALA A 45 -18.89 -5.86 9.11
CA ALA A 45 -18.79 -7.32 9.15
C ALA A 45 -17.52 -7.83 8.45
N TYR A 46 -17.27 -7.41 7.20
CA TYR A 46 -16.07 -7.88 6.51
C TYR A 46 -14.79 -7.26 7.08
N THR A 47 -14.79 -5.97 7.45
CA THR A 47 -13.60 -5.26 7.95
C THR A 47 -13.07 -5.90 9.24
N LYS A 48 -13.98 -6.33 10.14
CA LYS A 48 -13.59 -6.97 11.41
C LYS A 48 -12.78 -8.24 11.19
N SER A 49 -13.14 -9.04 10.18
CA SER A 49 -12.44 -10.28 9.85
C SER A 49 -11.25 -10.04 8.92
N SER A 50 -11.35 -9.09 7.99
CA SER A 50 -10.32 -8.82 6.99
C SER A 50 -9.12 -8.05 7.53
N ILE A 51 -9.25 -7.31 8.64
CA ILE A 51 -8.16 -6.48 9.17
C ILE A 51 -6.90 -7.27 9.53
N ILE A 52 -7.05 -8.49 10.08
CA ILE A 52 -5.91 -9.35 10.45
C ILE A 52 -5.21 -9.88 9.20
N ILE A 53 -5.99 -10.31 8.20
CA ILE A 53 -5.48 -10.82 6.92
C ILE A 53 -4.73 -9.70 6.19
N PHE A 54 -5.34 -8.52 6.11
CA PHE A 54 -4.76 -7.34 5.48
C PHE A 54 -3.48 -6.88 6.16
N ALA A 55 -3.48 -6.78 7.50
CA ALA A 55 -2.29 -6.41 8.26
C ALA A 55 -1.15 -7.41 8.03
N SER A 56 -1.46 -8.72 8.01
CA SER A 56 -0.47 -9.77 7.73
C SER A 56 0.11 -9.65 6.32
N ILE A 57 -0.72 -9.43 5.30
CA ILE A 57 -0.27 -9.25 3.90
C ILE A 57 0.59 -7.99 3.78
N PHE A 58 0.20 -6.90 4.43
CA PHE A 58 0.94 -5.64 4.40
C PHE A 58 2.31 -5.78 5.07
N ILE A 59 2.40 -6.47 6.22
CA ILE A 59 3.67 -6.74 6.89
C ILE A 59 4.56 -7.63 6.01
N LEU A 60 4.01 -8.69 5.42
CA LEU A 60 4.76 -9.55 4.49
C LEU A 60 5.25 -8.77 3.26
N LEU A 61 4.43 -7.85 2.73
CA LEU A 61 4.82 -6.96 1.63
C LEU A 61 6.03 -6.10 1.99
N LEU A 62 6.02 -5.50 3.19
CA LEU A 62 7.12 -4.68 3.69
C LEU A 62 8.38 -5.50 3.94
N LEU A 63 8.27 -6.63 4.62
CA LEU A 63 9.41 -7.50 4.93
C LEU A 63 10.05 -8.07 3.67
N SER A 64 9.23 -8.57 2.73
CA SER A 64 9.74 -9.04 1.45
C SER A 64 10.38 -7.91 0.64
N GLY A 65 9.78 -6.71 0.62
CA GLY A 65 10.36 -5.55 -0.07
C GLY A 65 11.69 -5.11 0.52
N PHE A 66 11.81 -5.08 1.85
CA PHE A 66 13.06 -4.77 2.54
C PHE A 66 14.14 -5.84 2.28
N TYR A 67 13.75 -7.11 2.26
CA TYR A 67 14.67 -8.19 1.90
C TYR A 67 15.14 -8.08 0.45
N LEU A 68 14.24 -7.77 -0.51
CA LEU A 68 14.63 -7.49 -1.89
C LEU A 68 15.60 -6.31 -1.99
N LEU A 69 15.44 -5.28 -1.13
CA LEU A 69 16.36 -4.14 -1.11
C LEU A 69 17.80 -4.57 -0.83
N SER A 70 18.00 -5.58 0.02
CA SER A 70 19.33 -6.08 0.39
C SER A 70 20.10 -6.76 -0.75
N PHE A 71 19.42 -7.14 -1.84
CA PHE A 71 20.08 -7.69 -3.04
C PHE A 71 20.61 -6.61 -3.98
N TYR A 72 20.25 -5.35 -3.77
CA TYR A 72 20.84 -4.25 -4.53
C TYR A 72 22.10 -3.78 -3.79
N GLU A 73 23.25 -3.79 -4.46
CA GLU A 73 24.54 -3.36 -3.92
C GLU A 73 24.60 -1.84 -3.75
N LEU A 74 23.84 -1.33 -2.79
CA LEU A 74 23.77 0.09 -2.43
C LEU A 74 24.63 0.29 -1.18
N ASN A 75 25.91 0.59 -1.38
CA ASN A 75 26.89 0.74 -0.30
C ASN A 75 26.80 2.13 0.36
N SER A 76 26.25 3.12 -0.35
CA SER A 76 26.06 4.49 0.12
C SER A 76 24.73 5.07 -0.36
N PHE A 77 24.18 6.02 0.41
CA PHE A 77 22.98 6.76 0.00
C PHE A 77 23.16 7.50 -1.33
N TRP A 78 24.40 7.90 -1.65
CA TRP A 78 24.72 8.55 -2.92
C TRP A 78 24.62 7.61 -4.13
N ASP A 79 24.71 6.29 -3.93
CA ASP A 79 24.63 5.30 -5.00
C ASP A 79 23.23 5.26 -5.64
N PHE A 80 22.19 5.63 -4.88
CA PHE A 80 20.84 5.80 -5.42
C PHE A 80 20.77 6.87 -6.51
N PHE A 81 21.60 7.91 -6.45
CA PHE A 81 21.56 9.01 -7.41
C PHE A 81 22.46 8.78 -8.63
N GLN A 82 23.30 7.74 -8.60
CA GLN A 82 24.24 7.45 -9.69
C GLN A 82 23.60 6.71 -10.86
N THR A 83 22.48 6.00 -10.63
CA THR A 83 21.80 5.20 -11.66
C THR A 83 20.33 5.57 -11.76
N ASN A 84 19.76 5.53 -12.96
CA ASN A 84 18.31 5.70 -13.16
C ASN A 84 17.52 4.72 -12.30
N PHE A 85 17.97 3.47 -12.27
CA PHE A 85 17.42 2.42 -11.42
C PHE A 85 17.35 2.83 -9.94
N GLY A 86 18.46 3.32 -9.39
CA GLY A 86 18.55 3.80 -8.00
C GLY A 86 17.59 4.96 -7.72
N VAL A 87 17.48 5.92 -8.63
CA VAL A 87 16.60 7.09 -8.47
C VAL A 87 15.14 6.65 -8.41
N PHE A 88 14.71 5.78 -9.33
CA PHE A 88 13.35 5.25 -9.33
C PHE A 88 13.06 4.37 -8.11
N LEU A 89 14.03 3.59 -7.65
CA LEU A 89 13.92 2.79 -6.43
C LEU A 89 13.73 3.71 -5.20
N LEU A 90 14.51 4.79 -5.10
CA LEU A 90 14.40 5.76 -4.02
C LEU A 90 13.03 6.46 -4.02
N ILE A 91 12.56 6.91 -5.18
CA ILE A 91 11.22 7.51 -5.32
C ILE A 91 10.14 6.52 -4.88
N LYS A 92 10.25 5.25 -5.29
CA LYS A 92 9.32 4.19 -4.87
C LYS A 92 9.31 4.00 -3.34
N LEU A 93 10.49 4.00 -2.70
CA LEU A 93 10.61 3.88 -1.25
C LEU A 93 10.03 5.11 -0.53
N LEU A 94 10.26 6.32 -1.05
CA LEU A 94 9.68 7.54 -0.50
C LEU A 94 8.15 7.52 -0.58
N LEU A 95 7.57 7.12 -1.71
CA LEU A 95 6.12 6.96 -1.85
C LEU A 95 5.55 5.94 -0.87
N LEU A 96 6.23 4.81 -0.69
CA LEU A 96 5.85 3.79 0.30
C LEU A 96 5.92 4.33 1.73
N ALA A 97 6.97 5.08 2.08
CA ALA A 97 7.12 5.71 3.39
C ALA A 97 6.02 6.76 3.64
N THR A 98 5.68 7.58 2.65
CA THR A 98 4.54 8.51 2.73
C THR A 98 3.24 7.76 2.96
N MET A 99 3.00 6.65 2.25
CA MET A 99 1.80 5.82 2.43
C MET A 99 1.73 5.23 3.84
N LEU A 100 2.87 4.77 4.38
CA LEU A 100 2.98 4.28 5.75
C LEU A 100 2.67 5.36 6.78
N ILE A 101 3.27 6.55 6.65
CA ILE A 101 3.02 7.68 7.54
C ILE A 101 1.55 8.08 7.51
N LEU A 102 0.95 8.17 6.32
CA LEU A 102 -0.47 8.50 6.15
C LEU A 102 -1.36 7.45 6.80
N THR A 103 -1.04 6.16 6.63
CA THR A 103 -1.78 5.05 7.25
C THR A 103 -1.68 5.11 8.78
N CYS A 104 -0.47 5.30 9.32
CA CYS A 104 -0.25 5.44 10.75
C CYS A 104 -0.97 6.66 11.33
N TYR A 105 -0.92 7.80 10.63
CA TYR A 105 -1.63 9.02 11.02
C TYR A 105 -3.14 8.83 11.04
N SER A 106 -3.71 8.26 9.98
CA SER A 106 -5.15 7.94 9.89
C SER A 106 -5.57 7.00 11.02
N LEU A 107 -4.81 5.92 11.25
CA LEU A 107 -5.07 4.99 12.36
C LEU A 107 -4.98 5.68 13.72
N PHE A 108 -4.02 6.58 13.92
CA PHE A 108 -3.86 7.35 15.16
C PHE A 108 -5.05 8.29 15.38
N VAL A 109 -5.47 9.04 14.35
CA VAL A 109 -6.62 9.96 14.42
C VAL A 109 -7.92 9.19 14.68
N ILE A 110 -8.14 8.07 13.99
CA ILE A 110 -9.35 7.27 14.15
C ILE A 110 -9.38 6.61 15.53
N LYS A 111 -8.26 6.00 15.96
CA LYS A 111 -8.20 5.18 17.19
C LYS A 111 -8.04 6.01 18.46
N ILE A 112 -7.24 7.08 18.43
CA ILE A 112 -6.99 7.94 19.60
C ILE A 112 -7.94 9.13 19.62
N LEU A 113 -8.12 9.82 18.49
CA LEU A 113 -8.91 11.05 18.43
C LEU A 113 -10.42 10.79 18.20
N LYS A 114 -10.82 9.55 17.85
CA LYS A 114 -12.21 9.13 17.58
C LYS A 114 -12.95 10.03 16.58
N ARG A 115 -12.22 10.75 15.71
CA ARG A 115 -12.79 11.59 14.66
C ARG A 115 -12.83 10.81 13.36
N LYS A 116 -13.84 11.11 12.52
CA LYS A 116 -13.84 10.65 11.12
C LYS A 116 -12.59 11.19 10.44
N ASP A 117 -11.94 10.34 9.65
CA ASP A 117 -10.72 10.68 8.92
C ASP A 117 -10.94 11.96 8.09
N PRO A 118 -10.28 13.08 8.41
CA PRO A 118 -10.54 14.37 7.77
C PRO A 118 -9.94 14.45 6.36
N LEU A 119 -8.98 13.59 6.06
CA LEU A 119 -8.36 13.46 4.76
C LEU A 119 -8.89 12.15 4.17
N ASN A 120 -9.21 12.10 2.88
CA ASN A 120 -9.59 10.87 2.20
C ASN A 120 -8.36 9.94 2.08
N SER A 121 -7.79 9.52 3.20
CA SER A 121 -6.49 8.86 3.33
C SER A 121 -6.43 7.58 2.51
N HIS A 122 -7.55 6.87 2.42
CA HIS A 122 -7.69 5.71 1.54
C HIS A 122 -7.58 6.08 0.05
N LEU A 123 -8.27 7.13 -0.43
CA LEU A 123 -8.19 7.57 -1.83
C LEU A 123 -6.77 7.99 -2.20
N ILE A 124 -6.10 8.73 -1.31
CA ILE A 124 -4.69 9.11 -1.47
C ILE A 124 -3.80 7.86 -1.51
N ALA A 125 -4.05 6.86 -0.64
CA ALA A 125 -3.31 5.61 -0.67
C ALA A 125 -3.47 4.85 -2.00
N LEU A 126 -4.66 4.84 -2.62
CA LEU A 126 -4.85 4.24 -3.94
C LEU A 126 -4.03 4.95 -5.02
N ILE A 127 -4.03 6.29 -5.01
CA ILE A 127 -3.22 7.09 -5.94
C ILE A 127 -1.73 6.78 -5.74
N LEU A 128 -1.27 6.72 -4.49
CA LEU A 128 0.11 6.35 -4.16
C LEU A 128 0.45 4.93 -4.65
N CYS A 129 -0.44 3.96 -4.47
CA CYS A 129 -0.27 2.59 -5.00
C CYS A 129 -0.09 2.59 -6.52
N ILE A 130 -0.89 3.37 -7.25
CA ILE A 130 -0.78 3.48 -8.71
C ILE A 130 0.60 4.04 -9.10
N PHE A 131 1.04 5.12 -8.46
CA PHE A 131 2.38 5.67 -8.70
C PHE A 131 3.49 4.65 -8.39
N ILE A 132 3.39 3.93 -7.27
CA ILE A 132 4.36 2.88 -6.89
C ILE A 132 4.47 1.81 -7.99
N VAL A 133 3.35 1.38 -8.59
CA VAL A 133 3.36 0.41 -9.70
C VAL A 133 3.98 0.98 -10.97
N ILE A 134 3.65 2.24 -11.32
CA ILE A 134 4.23 2.91 -12.47
C ILE A 134 5.75 3.03 -12.33
N TYR A 135 6.24 3.50 -11.18
CA TYR A 135 7.67 3.59 -10.90
C TYR A 135 8.34 2.22 -10.87
N ALA A 136 7.66 1.20 -10.35
CA ALA A 136 8.17 -0.17 -10.37
C ALA A 136 8.38 -0.70 -11.79
N LYS A 137 7.49 -0.35 -12.72
CA LYS A 137 7.64 -0.69 -14.13
C LYS A 137 8.71 0.18 -14.80
N ALA A 138 8.77 1.48 -14.49
CA ALA A 138 9.77 2.40 -15.04
C ALA A 138 11.21 1.94 -14.73
N MET A 139 11.46 1.42 -13.52
CA MET A 139 12.76 0.81 -13.15
C MET A 139 13.25 -0.30 -14.09
N VAL A 140 12.34 -0.99 -14.78
CA VAL A 140 12.69 -2.09 -15.69
C VAL A 140 13.00 -1.57 -17.09
N TYR A 141 12.45 -0.40 -17.46
CA TYR A 141 12.56 0.17 -18.81
C TYR A 141 13.65 1.25 -18.95
N PHE A 142 14.05 1.91 -17.87
CA PHE A 142 14.98 3.05 -17.84
C PHE A 142 16.15 2.83 -16.88
#